data_AF-A0A8H2X7G7-F1
#
_entry.id   AF-A0A8H2X7G7-F1
#
_cell.length_a   1.000
_cell.length_b   1.000
_cell.length_c   1.000
_cell.angle_alpha   90.00
_cell.angle_beta   90.00
_cell.angle_gamma   90.00
#
_symmetry.space_group_name_H-M   'P 1'
#
loop_
_entity.id
_entity.type
_entity.pdbx_description
1 polymer ?
#
loop_
_entity_poly.entity_id
_entity_poly.type
_entity_poly.pdbx_seq_one_letter_code
_entity_poly.pdbx_strand_id
1 'polypeptide(L)'
;TLSIDEKKADRAIVYACNDSLFIAYFVAFGPHGPRTPVTPEGQTMKVIGGTIFILALASGAFGIIRSYGQCTTPHTISKEYQQSMNERALEQKMNPLTGEKSDAYRNSRAHIGKPTRYRLRGLQGPDRPGNLILSTHVY
;
A
#
# COMPACT_ATOMS: atom_id res chain seq x y z
N THR A 1 -52.36 -42.85 -6.89
CA THR A 1 -51.30 -42.05 -7.52
C THR A 1 -51.90 -40.71 -7.92
N LEU A 2 -51.48 -39.60 -7.32
CA LEU A 2 -52.04 -38.27 -7.64
C LEU A 2 -51.99 -38.00 -9.14
N SER A 3 -53.06 -37.40 -9.65
CA SER A 3 -53.19 -37.02 -11.06
C SER A 3 -52.09 -36.02 -11.45
N ILE A 4 -51.71 -35.99 -12.74
CA ILE A 4 -50.64 -35.08 -13.23
C ILE A 4 -51.02 -33.62 -12.95
N ASP A 5 -52.31 -33.30 -12.99
CA ASP A 5 -52.85 -31.96 -12.77
C ASP A 5 -52.74 -31.52 -11.30
N GLU A 6 -53.03 -32.40 -10.33
CA GLU A 6 -52.80 -32.12 -8.90
C GLU A 6 -51.31 -31.89 -8.60
N LYS A 7 -50.42 -32.71 -9.17
CA LYS A 7 -48.95 -32.52 -8.99
C LYS A 7 -48.46 -31.20 -9.60
N LYS A 8 -49.13 -30.69 -10.64
CA LYS A 8 -48.80 -29.40 -11.25
C LYS A 8 -49.30 -28.23 -10.38
N ALA A 9 -50.49 -28.37 -9.79
CA ALA A 9 -51.04 -27.40 -8.84
C ALA A 9 -50.18 -27.30 -7.57
N ASP A 10 -49.77 -28.42 -6.98
CA ASP A 10 -48.92 -28.43 -5.78
C ASP A 10 -47.57 -27.76 -6.04
N ARG A 11 -46.92 -28.04 -7.18
CA ARG A 11 -45.67 -27.35 -7.53
C ARG A 11 -45.87 -25.86 -7.70
N ALA A 12 -46.95 -25.42 -8.36
CA ALA A 12 -47.26 -24.00 -8.52
C ALA A 12 -47.46 -23.30 -7.17
N ILE A 13 -48.12 -23.96 -6.21
CA ILE A 13 -48.32 -23.46 -4.84
C ILE A 13 -46.97 -23.37 -4.11
N VAL A 14 -46.09 -24.36 -4.25
CA VAL A 14 -44.74 -24.34 -3.65
C VAL A 14 -43.89 -23.21 -4.22
N TYR A 15 -43.94 -22.95 -5.53
CA TYR A 15 -43.23 -21.81 -6.12
C TYR A 15 -43.79 -20.47 -5.65
N ALA A 16 -45.12 -20.29 -5.64
CA ALA A 16 -45.75 -19.07 -5.13
C ALA A 16 -45.47 -18.84 -3.63
N CYS A 17 -45.41 -19.92 -2.85
CA CYS A 17 -45.01 -19.88 -1.44
C CYS A 17 -43.53 -19.48 -1.29
N ASN A 18 -42.63 -20.05 -2.07
CA ASN A 18 -41.22 -19.67 -2.04
C ASN A 18 -40.97 -18.21 -2.43
N ASP A 19 -41.66 -17.71 -3.46
CA ASP A 19 -41.53 -16.32 -3.90
C ASP A 19 -42.01 -15.36 -2.80
N SER A 20 -43.16 -15.65 -2.19
CA SER A 20 -43.70 -14.83 -1.09
C SER A 20 -42.85 -14.91 0.18
N LEU A 21 -42.21 -16.06 0.46
CA LEU A 21 -41.26 -16.20 1.56
C LEU A 21 -39.97 -15.42 1.32
N PHE A 22 -39.43 -15.44 0.09
CA PHE A 22 -38.27 -14.62 -0.27
C PHE A 22 -38.59 -13.12 -0.14
N ILE A 23 -39.76 -12.69 -0.61
CA ILE A 23 -40.21 -11.30 -0.51
C ILE A 23 -40.41 -10.90 0.96
N ALA A 24 -41.08 -11.74 1.76
CA ALA A 24 -41.27 -11.48 3.19
C ALA A 24 -39.92 -11.40 3.94
N TYR A 25 -38.97 -12.28 3.60
CA TYR A 25 -37.62 -12.26 4.14
C TYR A 25 -36.87 -10.98 3.73
N PHE A 26 -36.94 -10.58 2.46
CA PHE A 26 -36.29 -9.37 1.96
C PHE A 26 -36.89 -8.10 2.59
N VAL A 27 -38.21 -8.05 2.83
CA VAL A 27 -38.88 -6.93 3.52
C VAL A 27 -38.54 -6.89 5.01
N ALA A 28 -38.36 -8.03 5.67
CA ALA A 28 -38.03 -8.08 7.10
C ALA A 28 -36.54 -7.86 7.39
N PHE A 29 -35.66 -8.38 6.53
CA PHE A 29 -34.22 -8.50 6.79
C PHE A 29 -33.29 -8.03 5.66
N GLY A 30 -33.83 -7.51 4.55
CA GLY A 30 -33.04 -6.91 3.49
C GLY A 30 -32.20 -5.70 3.91
N PRO A 31 -31.25 -5.27 3.06
CA PRO A 31 -30.40 -4.10 3.27
C PRO A 31 -31.12 -2.78 2.94
N HIS A 32 -32.30 -2.56 3.53
CA HIS A 32 -33.13 -1.37 3.36
C HIS A 32 -33.35 -0.64 4.68
N GLY A 33 -33.72 0.64 4.60
CA GLY A 33 -33.95 1.50 5.76
C GLY A 33 -32.73 1.63 6.69
N PRO A 34 -32.86 1.41 8.00
CA PRO A 34 -31.76 1.58 8.97
C PRO A 34 -30.66 0.51 8.85
N ARG A 35 -30.86 -0.53 8.04
CA ARG A 35 -29.87 -1.59 7.77
C ARG A 35 -29.17 -1.43 6.41
N THR A 36 -29.29 -0.25 5.81
CA THR A 36 -28.52 0.06 4.60
C THR A 36 -27.02 -0.01 4.91
N PRO A 37 -26.21 -0.66 4.05
CA PRO A 37 -24.77 -0.71 4.26
C PRO A 37 -24.20 0.71 4.24
N VAL A 38 -23.37 1.03 5.23
CA VAL A 38 -22.69 2.34 5.32
C VAL A 38 -21.80 2.60 4.10
N THR A 39 -21.37 1.52 3.45
CA THR A 39 -20.61 1.54 2.20
C THR A 39 -21.42 0.88 1.07
N PRO A 40 -22.29 1.61 0.35
CA PRO A 40 -22.86 1.17 -0.91
C PRO A 40 -21.80 0.70 -1.92
N GLU A 41 -22.25 -0.13 -2.85
CA GLU A 41 -21.42 -0.65 -3.94
C GLU A 41 -20.79 0.51 -4.74
N GLY A 42 -19.48 0.41 -4.97
CA GLY A 42 -18.71 1.43 -5.68
C GLY A 42 -18.27 2.65 -4.85
N GLN A 43 -18.63 2.77 -3.57
CA GLN A 43 -18.16 3.86 -2.72
C GLN A 43 -16.63 3.85 -2.54
N THR A 44 -16.02 2.69 -2.37
CA THR A 44 -14.56 2.57 -2.20
C THR A 44 -13.80 3.18 -3.38
N MET A 45 -14.27 2.95 -4.62
CA MET A 45 -13.65 3.53 -5.81
C MET A 45 -13.84 5.05 -5.87
N LYS A 46 -14.98 5.57 -5.41
CA LYS A 46 -15.22 7.02 -5.31
C LYS A 46 -14.30 7.68 -4.28
N VAL A 47 -14.08 7.02 -3.13
CA VAL A 47 -13.19 7.52 -2.08
C VAL A 47 -11.73 7.50 -2.54
N ILE A 48 -11.28 6.40 -3.14
CA ILE A 48 -9.92 6.29 -3.68
C ILE A 48 -9.71 7.31 -4.81
N GLY A 49 -10.64 7.39 -5.75
CA GLY A 49 -10.58 8.38 -6.84
C GLY A 49 -10.56 9.82 -6.31
N GLY A 50 -11.45 10.14 -5.36
CA GLY A 50 -11.53 11.48 -4.76
C GLY A 50 -10.28 11.87 -3.96
N THR A 51 -9.70 10.94 -3.20
CA THR A 51 -8.48 11.19 -2.43
C THR A 51 -7.28 11.42 -3.34
N ILE A 52 -7.07 10.56 -4.34
CA ILE A 52 -5.99 10.72 -5.33
C ILE A 52 -6.17 12.03 -6.11
N PHE A 53 -7.40 12.37 -6.48
CA PHE A 53 -7.70 13.61 -7.20
C PHE A 53 -7.31 14.85 -6.40
N ILE A 54 -7.67 14.92 -5.11
CA ILE A 54 -7.31 16.06 -4.26
C ILE A 54 -5.79 16.12 -4.02
N LEU A 55 -5.13 14.98 -3.83
CA LEU A 55 -3.66 14.91 -3.74
C LEU A 55 -2.99 15.44 -5.03
N ALA A 56 -3.50 15.04 -6.19
CA ALA A 56 -3.01 15.52 -7.48
C ALA A 56 -3.20 17.04 -7.62
N LEU A 57 -4.38 17.55 -7.27
CA LEU A 57 -4.64 18.99 -7.28
C LEU A 57 -3.73 19.77 -6.33
N ALA A 58 -3.54 19.28 -5.09
CA ALA A 58 -2.67 19.92 -4.11
C ALA A 58 -1.21 19.95 -4.59
N SER A 59 -0.71 18.83 -5.14
CA SER A 59 0.64 18.76 -5.69
C SER A 59 0.82 19.66 -6.92
N GLY A 60 -0.20 19.74 -7.79
CA GLY A 60 -0.21 20.63 -8.96
C GLY A 60 -0.22 22.10 -8.54
N ALA A 61 -1.09 22.48 -7.61
CA ALA A 61 -1.13 23.84 -7.07
C ALA A 61 0.19 24.24 -6.42
N PHE A 62 0.77 23.35 -5.60
CA PHE A 62 2.09 23.56 -5.00
C PHE A 62 3.18 23.71 -6.06
N GLY A 63 3.20 22.84 -7.08
CA GLY A 63 4.17 22.89 -8.16
C GLY A 63 4.10 24.20 -8.95
N ILE A 64 2.89 24.67 -9.26
CA ILE A 64 2.66 25.95 -9.94
C ILE A 64 3.21 27.10 -9.08
N ILE A 65 2.79 27.21 -7.82
CA ILE A 65 3.23 28.28 -6.91
C ILE A 65 4.75 28.22 -6.72
N ARG A 66 5.31 27.02 -6.53
CA ARG A 66 6.75 26.82 -6.33
C ARG A 66 7.58 27.17 -7.56
N SER A 67 7.02 27.01 -8.77
CA SER A 67 7.67 27.38 -10.03
C SER A 67 7.85 28.89 -10.20
N TYR A 68 6.95 29.70 -9.63
CA TYR A 68 7.04 31.16 -9.64
C TYR A 68 7.85 31.74 -8.46
N GLY A 69 8.24 30.91 -7.48
CA GLY A 69 9.08 31.32 -6.36
C GLY A 69 10.53 31.61 -6.76
N GLN A 70 11.32 32.14 -5.82
CA GLN A 70 12.75 32.47 -6.06
C GLN A 70 13.51 31.31 -6.69
N CYS A 71 14.01 31.59 -7.90
CA CYS A 71 14.63 30.63 -8.82
C CYS A 71 16.08 30.27 -8.42
N THR A 72 16.73 31.07 -7.58
CA THR A 72 18.14 30.85 -7.22
C THR A 72 18.23 29.80 -6.11
N THR A 73 18.52 28.56 -6.49
CA THR A 73 18.96 27.52 -5.54
C THR A 73 20.24 28.00 -4.84
N PRO A 74 20.35 27.94 -3.51
CA PRO A 74 21.57 28.35 -2.82
C PRO A 74 22.76 27.47 -3.25
N HIS A 75 23.94 28.09 -3.38
CA HIS A 75 25.16 27.40 -3.83
C HIS A 75 25.54 26.18 -2.97
N THR A 76 25.11 26.17 -1.71
CA THR A 76 25.38 25.09 -0.74
C THR A 76 24.63 23.79 -1.02
N ILE A 77 23.61 23.81 -1.87
CA ILE A 77 22.84 22.62 -2.25
C ILE A 77 23.37 22.01 -3.56
N SER A 78 24.41 22.60 -4.18
CA SER A 78 25.08 21.99 -5.33
C SER A 78 25.80 20.69 -4.97
N LYS A 79 25.93 19.77 -5.93
CA LYS A 79 26.61 18.48 -5.71
C LYS A 79 28.09 18.66 -5.38
N GLU A 80 28.75 19.62 -6.02
CA GLU A 80 30.16 19.95 -5.77
C GLU A 80 30.37 20.45 -4.33
N TYR A 81 29.50 21.34 -3.87
CA TYR A 81 29.55 21.82 -2.49
C TYR A 81 29.31 20.67 -1.49
N GLN A 82 28.31 19.81 -1.74
CA GLN A 82 28.05 18.63 -0.92
C GLN A 82 29.28 17.71 -0.86
N GLN A 83 29.95 17.46 -1.99
CA GLN A 83 31.18 16.65 -2.02
C GLN A 83 32.33 17.30 -1.25
N SER A 84 32.52 18.61 -1.38
CA SER A 84 33.55 19.33 -0.63
C SER A 84 33.30 19.31 0.88
N MET A 85 32.02 19.37 1.29
CA MET A 85 31.65 19.29 2.71
C MET A 85 31.79 17.87 3.25
N ASN A 86 31.54 16.87 2.40
CA ASN A 86 31.77 15.47 2.69
C ASN A 86 33.26 15.17 2.91
N GLU A 87 34.15 15.68 2.05
CA GLU A 87 35.60 15.60 2.22
C GLU A 87 36.06 16.23 3.55
N ARG A 88 35.57 17.44 3.85
CA ARG A 88 35.85 18.11 5.14
C ARG A 88 35.33 17.31 6.33
N ALA A 89 34.16 16.69 6.21
CA ALA A 89 33.58 15.87 7.26
C ALA A 89 34.39 14.59 7.52
N LEU A 90 35.02 14.03 6.48
CA LEU A 90 35.96 12.91 6.58
C LEU A 90 37.28 13.33 7.25
N GLU A 91 37.86 14.47 6.84
CA GLU A 91 39.08 15.03 7.43
C GLU A 91 38.91 15.31 8.92
N GLN A 92 37.79 15.95 9.29
CA GLN A 92 37.46 16.31 10.66
C GLN A 92 36.86 15.16 11.48
N LYS A 93 36.61 14.00 10.86
CA LYS A 93 36.04 12.80 11.52
C LYS A 93 34.73 13.11 12.28
N MET A 94 33.90 14.02 11.75
CA MET A 94 32.77 14.63 12.45
C MET A 94 31.71 13.63 12.95
N ASN A 95 31.41 12.58 12.17
CA ASN A 95 30.47 11.53 12.59
C ASN A 95 31.05 10.14 12.28
N PRO A 96 31.75 9.52 13.26
CA PRO A 96 32.46 8.25 13.04
C PRO A 96 31.57 7.00 13.13
N LEU A 97 30.40 7.06 13.77
CA LEU A 97 29.54 5.89 13.99
C LEU A 97 28.57 5.63 12.82
N THR A 98 27.95 6.69 12.28
CA THR A 98 26.93 6.58 11.22
C THR A 98 27.20 7.48 10.02
N GLY A 99 28.15 8.40 10.13
CA GLY A 99 28.51 9.34 9.07
C GLY A 99 29.42 8.70 8.02
N GLU A 100 29.93 9.55 7.12
CA GLU A 100 30.63 9.11 5.91
C GLU A 100 31.88 8.26 6.15
N LYS A 101 32.50 8.44 7.32
CA LYS A 101 33.67 7.67 7.74
C LYS A 101 33.31 6.27 8.25
N SER A 102 32.05 6.04 8.64
CA SER A 102 31.64 4.77 9.24
C SER A 102 31.65 3.63 8.22
N ASP A 103 32.04 2.43 8.67
CA ASP A 103 31.98 1.24 7.83
C ASP A 103 30.54 0.89 7.43
N ALA A 104 29.56 1.20 8.30
CA ALA A 104 28.14 1.06 8.00
C ALA A 104 27.72 1.93 6.80
N TYR A 105 28.17 3.19 6.72
CA TYR A 105 27.90 4.08 5.59
C TYR A 105 28.57 3.63 4.29
N ARG A 106 29.82 3.14 4.37
CA ARG A 106 30.52 2.57 3.21
C ARG A 106 29.81 1.33 2.68
N ASN A 107 29.30 0.47 3.57
CA ASN A 107 28.58 -0.74 3.23
C ASN A 107 27.19 -0.46 2.64
N SER A 108 26.47 0.56 3.13
CA SER A 108 25.15 0.95 2.60
C SER A 108 25.25 1.60 1.22
N ARG A 109 26.25 2.47 1.00
CA ARG A 109 26.46 3.09 -0.33
C ARG A 109 26.87 2.05 -1.38
N ALA A 110 27.59 1.00 -0.99
CA ALA A 110 27.96 -0.12 -1.87
C ALA A 110 26.78 -1.03 -2.27
N HIS A 111 25.65 -0.98 -1.53
CA HIS A 111 24.45 -1.78 -1.78
C HIS A 111 23.47 -1.15 -2.78
N ILE A 112 23.58 0.15 -3.08
CA ILE A 112 22.61 0.90 -3.93
C ILE A 112 22.69 0.53 -5.44
N GLY A 113 23.57 -0.39 -5.85
CA GLY A 113 23.73 -0.77 -7.27
C GLY A 113 23.94 -2.27 -7.53
N LYS A 114 23.68 -3.15 -6.57
CA LYS A 114 23.84 -4.61 -6.75
C LYS A 114 22.61 -5.33 -6.21
N PRO A 115 22.12 -6.39 -6.88
CA PRO A 115 21.14 -7.27 -6.25
C PRO A 115 21.80 -7.83 -4.99
N THR A 116 21.23 -7.47 -3.85
CA THR A 116 21.72 -7.78 -2.53
C THR A 116 21.58 -9.27 -2.25
N ARG A 117 22.57 -10.07 -2.69
CA ARG A 117 22.83 -11.37 -2.08
C ARG A 117 23.60 -11.15 -0.79
N TYR A 118 22.88 -10.95 0.30
CA TYR A 118 23.44 -11.15 1.62
C TYR A 118 23.77 -12.64 1.78
N ARG A 119 25.02 -13.03 1.50
CA ARG A 119 25.55 -14.30 1.98
C ARG A 119 25.95 -14.05 3.43
N LEU A 120 25.05 -14.37 4.36
CA LEU A 120 25.37 -14.46 5.79
C LEU A 120 26.55 -15.45 5.94
N ARG A 121 27.77 -14.92 5.99
CA ARG A 121 28.97 -15.70 6.29
C ARG A 121 29.12 -15.65 7.81
N GLY A 122 28.72 -16.71 8.50
CA GLY A 122 29.23 -16.96 9.85
C GLY A 122 28.29 -17.48 10.94
N LEU A 123 27.02 -17.80 10.69
CA LEU A 123 26.16 -18.43 11.72
C LEU A 123 25.30 -19.56 11.15
N GLN A 124 25.96 -20.54 10.52
CA GLN A 124 25.31 -21.81 10.15
C GLN A 124 25.97 -22.92 10.99
N GLY A 125 25.35 -23.24 12.13
CA GLY A 125 25.59 -24.53 12.78
C GLY A 125 25.17 -25.68 11.86
N PRO A 126 25.68 -26.90 12.09
CA PRO A 126 25.61 -28.00 11.12
C PRO A 126 24.19 -28.52 10.80
N ASP A 127 23.16 -28.09 11.50
CA ASP A 127 21.82 -28.63 11.35
C ASP A 127 20.83 -27.52 11.00
N ARG A 128 20.44 -27.37 9.73
CA ARG A 128 19.05 -27.12 9.21
C ARG A 128 19.09 -26.88 7.69
N PRO A 129 18.56 -27.81 6.86
CA PRO A 129 18.21 -27.50 5.48
C PRO A 129 16.83 -26.81 5.46
N GLY A 130 16.75 -25.55 5.04
CA GLY A 130 15.47 -24.86 5.03
C GLY A 130 15.54 -23.43 4.54
N ASN A 131 15.04 -23.24 3.33
CA ASN A 131 14.78 -21.97 2.66
C ASN A 131 13.86 -21.08 3.53
N LEU A 132 14.35 -19.95 4.05
CA LEU A 132 13.50 -18.90 4.63
C LEU A 132 13.91 -17.55 4.04
N ILE A 133 13.18 -17.16 3.01
CA ILE A 133 13.07 -15.79 2.53
C ILE A 133 12.15 -15.08 3.54
N LEU A 134 12.74 -14.33 4.48
CA LEU A 134 12.00 -13.32 5.24
C LEU A 134 12.47 -11.95 4.77
N SER A 135 11.76 -11.48 3.73
CA SER A 135 11.59 -10.08 3.40
C SER A 135 10.81 -9.40 4.52
N THR A 136 11.31 -8.30 5.09
CA THR A 136 10.55 -7.08 5.44
C THR A 136 11.39 -6.11 6.28
N HIS A 137 11.74 -4.98 5.67
CA HIS A 137 11.87 -3.65 6.27
C HIS A 137 11.72 -2.72 5.03
N VAL A 138 10.70 -1.89 4.80
CA VAL A 138 9.98 -0.93 5.67
C VAL A 138 10.92 -0.35 6.71
N TYR A 139 11.80 0.56 6.28
CA TYR A 139 11.68 2.02 6.43
C TYR A 139 12.66 2.71 5.48
#